data_AF-A0A0K8QHS1-F1
#
_entry.id   AF-A0A0K8QHS1-F1
#
_cell.length_a   1.000
_cell.length_b   1.000
_cell.length_c   1.000
_cell.angle_alpha   90.00
_cell.angle_beta   90.00
_cell.angle_gamma   90.00
#
_symmetry.space_group_name_H-M   'P 1'
#
loop_
_entity.id
_entity.type
_entity.pdbx_description
1 polymer ?
#
loop_
_entity_poly.entity_id
_entity_poly.type
_entity_poly.pdbx_seq_one_letter_code
_entity_poly.pdbx_strand_id
1 'polypeptide(L)'
;MINAGIHDGDLLLVDRGITPVAGHIVVAVIDAEYAVKRLDLVHGRPVLRSENPAYPDLALHELSELTIWGVVTWVLHKTDVSRPIYASHRDEPARRSDLHRTR
;
A
#
# COMPACT_ATOMS: atom_id res chain seq x y z
N MET A 1 5.45 2.10 0.28
CA MET A 1 6.22 0.85 0.14
C MET A 1 6.01 0.25 -1.26
N ILE A 2 5.87 1.10 -2.28
CA ILE A 2 5.46 0.71 -3.64
C ILE A 2 6.51 -0.17 -4.32
N ASN A 3 7.80 0.01 -4.01
CA ASN A 3 8.88 -0.81 -4.56
C ASN A 3 8.93 -2.20 -3.91
N ALA A 4 8.29 -2.38 -2.75
CA ALA A 4 8.05 -3.69 -2.15
C ALA A 4 6.70 -4.30 -2.58
N GLY A 5 6.02 -3.70 -3.57
CA GLY A 5 4.70 -4.13 -4.02
C GLY A 5 3.62 -3.92 -2.96
N ILE A 6 3.75 -2.92 -2.07
CA ILE A 6 2.70 -2.54 -1.12
C ILE A 6 2.18 -1.16 -1.50
N HIS A 7 0.90 -1.14 -1.87
CA HIS A 7 0.15 -0.01 -2.35
C HIS A 7 -0.85 0.47 -1.29
N ASP A 8 -1.35 1.69 -1.50
CA ASP A 8 -2.42 2.23 -0.68
C ASP A 8 -3.69 1.37 -0.81
N GLY A 9 -4.36 1.12 0.32
CA GLY A 9 -5.54 0.26 0.39
C GLY A 9 -5.28 -1.25 0.44
N ASP A 10 -4.03 -1.69 0.37
CA ASP A 10 -3.68 -3.11 0.54
C ASP A 10 -3.92 -3.59 1.97
N LEU A 11 -4.26 -4.87 2.11
CA LEU A 11 -4.33 -5.55 3.40
C LEU A 11 -3.03 -6.33 3.65
N LEU A 12 -2.49 -6.20 4.86
CA LEU A 12 -1.26 -6.87 5.26
C LEU A 12 -1.56 -7.99 6.27
N LEU A 13 -1.05 -9.19 5.99
CA LEU A 13 -1.00 -10.25 7.00
C LEU A 13 0.32 -10.14 7.77
N VAL A 14 0.23 -10.06 9.09
CA VAL A 14 1.38 -9.83 9.96
C VAL A 14 1.50 -10.97 10.96
N ASP A 15 2.68 -11.56 11.04
CA ASP A 15 3.04 -12.60 11.99
C ASP A 15 3.90 -12.01 13.13
N ARG A 16 3.45 -12.20 14.37
CA ARG A 16 4.16 -11.73 15.58
C ARG A 16 5.07 -12.79 16.20
N GLY A 17 5.02 -14.03 15.72
CA GLY A 17 5.87 -15.13 16.18
C GLY A 17 7.21 -15.23 15.43
N ILE A 18 7.33 -14.55 14.29
CA ILE A 18 8.57 -14.52 13.49
C ILE A 18 9.52 -13.48 14.07
N THR A 19 10.74 -13.92 14.42
CA THR A 19 11.83 -13.01 14.81
C THR A 19 12.19 -12.10 13.62
N PRO A 20 12.08 -10.77 13.74
CA PRO A 20 12.45 -9.84 12.68
C PRO A 20 13.95 -9.86 12.41
N VAL A 21 14.35 -9.90 11.14
CA VAL A 21 15.75 -9.76 10.71
C VAL A 21 15.88 -8.75 9.57
N ALA A 22 17.11 -8.31 9.29
CA ALA A 22 17.39 -7.40 8.18
C ALA A 22 16.83 -7.97 6.86
N GLY A 23 16.21 -7.10 6.07
CA GLY A 23 15.52 -7.44 4.83
C GLY A 23 14.03 -7.70 5.00
N HIS A 24 13.54 -8.06 6.19
CA HIS A 24 12.10 -8.25 6.40
C HIS A 24 11.31 -6.94 6.24
N ILE A 25 10.11 -7.06 5.66
CA ILE A 25 9.11 -6.00 5.79
C ILE A 25 8.42 -6.17 7.14
N VAL A 26 8.36 -5.10 7.91
CA VAL A 26 7.86 -5.12 9.28
C VAL A 26 6.82 -4.03 9.49
N VAL A 27 5.92 -4.29 10.43
CA VAL A 27 5.16 -3.22 11.08
C VAL A 27 5.98 -2.76 12.28
N ALA A 28 6.42 -1.52 12.24
CA ALA A 28 7.11 -0.84 13.33
C ALA A 28 6.14 0.12 14.03
N VAL A 29 6.27 0.22 15.35
CA VAL A 29 5.66 1.28 16.15
C VAL A 29 6.79 2.21 16.58
N ILE A 30 6.68 3.48 16.23
CA ILE A 30 7.68 4.52 16.46
C ILE A 30 6.96 5.65 17.16
N ASP A 31 7.31 5.93 18.42
CA ASP A 31 6.69 7.00 19.20
C ASP A 31 5.15 6.92 19.18
N ALA A 32 4.62 5.70 19.34
CA ALA A 32 3.19 5.33 19.28
C ALA A 32 2.52 5.38 17.88
N GLU A 33 3.25 5.69 16.80
CA GLU A 33 2.72 5.67 15.44
C GLU A 33 3.13 4.40 14.68
N TYR A 34 2.20 3.85 13.89
CA TYR A 34 2.44 2.67 13.07
C TYR A 34 3.05 3.04 11.71
N ALA A 35 4.09 2.30 11.32
CA ALA A 35 4.71 2.41 10.01
C ALA A 35 5.04 1.04 9.44
N VAL A 36 4.93 0.92 8.12
CA VAL A 36 5.39 -0.27 7.36
C VAL A 36 6.70 0.09 6.67
N LYS A 37 7.77 -0.62 7.01
CA LYS A 37 9.13 -0.33 6.54
C LYS A 37 9.90 -1.62 6.30
N ARG A 38 11.00 -1.55 5.54
CA ARG A 38 11.97 -2.64 5.51
C ARG A 38 12.93 -2.46 6.69
N LEU A 39 13.05 -3.50 7.50
CA LEU A 39 14.04 -3.53 8.57
C LEU A 39 15.43 -3.75 7.96
N ASP A 40 16.40 -2.96 8.40
CA ASP A 40 17.81 -3.11 8.09
C ASP A 40 18.65 -2.97 9.36
N LEU A 41 19.92 -3.33 9.29
CA LEU A 41 20.87 -3.22 10.39
C LEU A 41 22.13 -2.50 9.93
N VAL A 42 22.40 -1.32 10.50
CA VAL A 42 23.60 -0.53 10.23
C VAL A 42 24.40 -0.42 11.52
N HIS A 43 25.63 -0.93 11.52
CA HIS A 43 26.49 -1.02 12.72
C HIS A 43 25.78 -1.68 13.92
N GLY A 44 24.94 -2.68 13.66
CA GLY A 44 24.16 -3.39 14.68
C GLY A 44 22.94 -2.63 15.22
N ARG A 45 22.65 -1.42 14.72
CA ARG A 45 21.45 -0.65 15.08
C ARG A 45 20.34 -0.84 14.03
N PRO A 46 19.07 -0.98 14.45
CA PRO A 46 17.95 -1.09 13.53
C PRO A 46 17.77 0.21 12.74
N VAL A 47 17.56 0.08 11.43
CA VAL A 47 17.23 1.16 10.51
C VAL A 47 15.95 0.78 9.78
N LEU A 48 15.06 1.75 9.57
CA LEU A 48 13.80 1.54 8.88
C LEU A 48 13.81 2.22 7.52
N ARG A 49 13.93 1.40 6.48
CA ARG A 49 14.03 1.88 5.10
C ARG A 49 12.69 1.99 4.42
N SER A 50 12.56 3.06 3.63
CA SER A 50 11.39 3.32 2.80
C SER A 50 11.56 2.67 1.43
N GLU A 51 10.66 1.76 1.08
CA GLU A 51 10.56 1.20 -0.28
C GLU A 51 9.74 2.13 -1.19
N ASN A 52 10.10 3.41 -1.19
CA ASN A 52 9.51 4.44 -2.05
C ASN A 52 10.48 5.64 -2.13
N PRO A 53 11.06 5.97 -3.30
CA PRO A 53 12.03 7.06 -3.44
C PRO A 53 11.47 8.44 -3.05
N ALA A 54 10.15 8.61 -3.10
CA ALA A 54 9.50 9.86 -2.68
C ALA A 54 9.50 10.05 -1.14
N TYR A 55 9.87 9.03 -0.37
CA TYR A 55 9.89 9.06 1.08
C TYR A 55 11.29 8.70 1.57
N PRO A 56 11.99 9.60 2.27
CA PRO A 56 13.31 9.29 2.80
C PRO A 56 13.25 8.16 3.83
N ASP A 57 14.40 7.53 4.08
CA ASP A 57 14.57 6.61 5.20
C ASP A 57 14.36 7.38 6.51
N LEU A 58 13.70 6.73 7.47
CA LEU A 58 13.49 7.34 8.78
C LEU A 58 14.68 6.99 9.67
N ALA A 59 15.54 7.98 9.91
CA ALA A 59 16.57 7.87 10.93
C ALA A 59 15.90 8.00 12.30
N LEU A 60 15.95 6.93 13.09
CA LEU A 60 15.45 6.95 14.46
C LEU A 60 16.36 7.84 15.30
N HIS A 61 15.77 8.76 16.06
CA HIS A 61 16.53 9.52 17.06
C HIS A 61 16.92 8.57 18.21
N GLU A 62 17.99 8.89 18.93
CA GLU A 62 18.47 8.02 20.04
C GLU A 62 17.43 7.85 21.16
N LEU A 63 16.46 8.75 21.24
CA LEU A 63 15.36 8.74 22.21
C LEU A 63 14.05 8.16 21.65
N SER A 64 13.99 7.81 20.35
CA SER A 64 12.77 7.26 19.77
C SER A 64 12.50 5.86 20.30
N GLU A 65 11.26 5.61 20.71
CA GLU A 65 10.81 4.28 21.12
C GLU A 65 10.44 3.47 19.88
N LEU A 66 11.35 2.61 19.43
CA LEU A 66 11.08 1.66 18.36
C LEU A 66 10.66 0.31 18.93
N THR A 67 9.47 -0.15 18.54
CA THR A 67 9.04 -1.54 18.73
C THR A 67 8.71 -2.17 17.38
N ILE A 68 9.28 -3.34 17.08
CA ILE A 68 8.81 -4.13 15.94
C ILE A 68 7.59 -4.93 16.37
N TRP A 69 6.42 -4.61 15.81
CA TRP A 69 5.16 -5.25 16.16
C TRP A 69 5.03 -6.65 15.53
N GLY A 70 5.54 -6.83 14.31
CA GLY A 70 5.55 -8.12 13.62
C GLY A 70 6.10 -8.03 12.19
N VAL A 71 6.29 -9.20 11.58
CA VAL A 71 6.78 -9.35 10.21
C VAL A 71 5.60 -9.47 9.24
N VAL A 72 5.61 -8.67 8.18
CA VAL A 72 4.63 -8.78 7.10
C VAL A 72 4.97 -10.02 6.28
N THR A 73 4.05 -10.98 6.24
CA THR A 73 4.22 -12.25 5.52
C THR A 73 3.45 -12.28 4.20
N TRP A 74 2.37 -11.52 4.10
CA TRP A 74 1.57 -11.42 2.87
C TRP A 74 1.02 -10.01 2.65
N VAL A 75 0.87 -9.67 1.37
CA VAL A 75 0.19 -8.48 0.88
C VAL A 75 -0.99 -8.94 0.03
N LEU A 76 -2.19 -8.46 0.35
CA LEU A 76 -3.40 -8.77 -0.37
C LEU A 76 -3.89 -7.53 -1.11
N HIS A 77 -3.75 -7.56 -2.44
CA HIS A 77 -4.23 -6.51 -3.33
C HIS A 77 -5.71 -6.70 -3.64
N LYS A 78 -6.52 -5.70 -3.30
CA LYS A 78 -7.92 -5.68 -3.72
C LYS A 78 -8.00 -5.38 -5.22
N THR A 79 -8.63 -6.27 -5.97
CA THR A 79 -8.92 -6.02 -7.38
C THR A 79 -10.10 -5.06 -7.53
N ASP A 80 -10.10 -4.26 -8.60
CA ASP A 80 -11.23 -3.40 -8.93
C ASP A 80 -12.41 -4.27 -9.42
N VAL A 81 -13.44 -4.37 -8.58
CA VAL A 81 -14.70 -5.07 -8.89
C VAL A 81 -15.82 -4.11 -9.32
N SER A 82 -15.54 -2.81 -9.38
CA SER A 82 -16.54 -1.79 -9.71
C SER A 82 -16.81 -1.70 -11.22
N ARG A 83 -15.94 -2.27 -12.06
CA ARG A 83 -16.08 -2.29 -13.52
C ARG A 83 -16.51 -3.69 -14.00
N PRO A 84 -17.82 -3.93 -14.22
CA PRO A 84 -18.26 -5.14 -14.88
C PRO A 84 -17.74 -5.15 -16.33
N ILE A 85 -17.09 -6.25 -16.70
CA ILE A 85 -16.47 -6.53 -18.01
C ILE A 85 -17.45 -6.47 -19.21
N TYR A 86 -18.75 -6.28 -18.99
CA TYR A 86 -19.79 -6.30 -20.04
C TYR A 86 -20.44 -4.94 -20.34
N ALA A 87 -19.98 -3.83 -19.74
CA ALA A 87 -20.65 -2.53 -19.91
C ALA A 87 -20.35 -1.79 -21.24
N SER A 88 -19.67 -2.42 -22.21
CA SER A 88 -19.26 -1.79 -23.49
C SER A 88 -20.19 -2.06 -24.68
N HIS A 89 -21.36 -2.68 -24.49
CA HIS A 89 -22.39 -2.77 -25.54
C HIS A 89 -23.74 -2.23 -25.05
N ARG A 90 -23.92 -0.92 -25.11
CA ARG A 90 -25.21 -0.33 -25.43
C ARG A 90 -25.00 0.62 -26.61
N ASP A 91 -25.23 0.10 -27.80
CA ASP A 91 -25.62 0.91 -28.95
C ASP A 91 -26.86 1.70 -28.56
N GLU A 92 -26.72 3.02 -28.60
CA GLU A 92 -27.80 3.99 -28.44
C GLU A 92 -28.69 3.93 -29.69
N PRO A 93 -29.99 3.60 -29.61
CA PRO A 93 -30.84 3.73 -30.77
C PRO A 93 -31.08 5.21 -31.01
N ALA A 94 -30.54 5.72 -32.11
CA ALA A 94 -30.77 7.06 -32.63
C ALA A 94 -32.26 7.45 -32.52
N ARG A 95 -32.58 8.39 -31.62
CA ARG A 95 -33.86 9.10 -31.63
C ARG A 95 -33.64 10.58 -31.48
N ARG A 96 -33.30 11.21 -32.61
CA ARG A 96 -33.72 12.56 -32.96
C ARG A 96 -33.82 12.62 -34.48
N SER A 97 -34.97 12.23 -35.02
CA SER A 97 -35.41 12.76 -36.31
C SER A 97 -36.38 13.90 -36.01
N ASP A 98 -35.95 15.07 -36.46
CA ASP A 98 -36.70 16.31 -36.50
C ASP A 98 -38.04 16.10 -37.21
N LEU A 99 -39.14 16.43 -36.55
CA LEU A 99 -40.38 16.77 -37.24
C LEU A 99 -41.20 17.76 -36.42
N HIS A 100 -40.79 19.03 -36.46
CA HIS A 100 -41.75 20.14 -36.54
C HIS A 100 -41.09 21.32 -37.25
N ARG A 101 -40.93 21.15 -38.57
CA ARG A 101 -41.03 22.25 -39.52
C ARG A 101 -42.34 21.97 -40.28
N THR A 102 -43.36 22.81 -40.11
CA THR A 102 -43.98 23.64 -41.17
C THR A 102 -45.30 24.23 -40.65
N ARG A 103 -45.38 25.57 -40.71
CA ARG A 103 -46.54 26.48 -40.69
C ARG A 103 -47.16 26.82 -39.34
#